data_AF-A0A1B3N9H5-F1
#
_entry.id   AF-A0A1B3N9H5-F1
#
_cell.length_a   1.000
_cell.length_b   1.000
_cell.length_c   1.000
_cell.angle_alpha   90.00
_cell.angle_beta   90.00
_cell.angle_gamma   90.00
#
_symmetry.space_group_name_H-M   'P 1'
#
loop_
_entity.id
_entity.type
_entity.pdbx_description
1 polymer ?
#
loop_
_entity_poly.entity_id
_entity_poly.type
_entity_poly.pdbx_seq_one_letter_code
_entity_poly.pdbx_strand_id
1 'polypeptide(L)'
;MFAPATASIFTRTLAAAGAAAVLFSASVQASPVKTVETANGRIVRSVEVPFVDLDLASAEGVAALESRLKVASQQVCGVTERVPLQQQMDHQACIADTMASSKRAIVTLVARAEAGDRFKAGERIAVGS
;
A
#
# COMPACT_ATOMS: atom_id res chain seq x y z
N MET A 1 -26.09 27.71 39.59
CA MET A 1 -26.95 28.65 38.84
C MET A 1 -26.25 29.99 38.83
N PHE A 2 -25.63 30.38 37.72
CA PHE A 2 -25.02 31.71 37.58
C PHE A 2 -25.30 32.21 36.15
N ALA A 3 -26.13 33.24 36.07
CA ALA A 3 -26.05 34.27 35.04
C ALA A 3 -25.40 35.49 35.71
N PRO A 4 -24.56 36.27 35.01
CA PRO A 4 -25.03 37.38 34.16
C PRO A 4 -24.35 37.36 32.76
N ALA A 5 -24.99 37.70 31.65
CA ALA A 5 -25.55 39.00 31.20
C ALA A 5 -24.49 40.09 30.89
N THR A 6 -24.00 40.06 29.65
CA THR A 6 -23.84 41.15 28.64
C THR A 6 -23.33 42.56 29.03
N ALA A 7 -22.28 43.03 28.33
CA ALA A 7 -22.24 44.25 27.47
C ALA A 7 -20.76 44.66 27.21
N SER A 8 -20.19 44.36 26.04
CA SER A 8 -20.03 45.23 24.87
C SER A 8 -19.13 46.46 25.06
N ILE A 9 -17.87 46.42 24.59
CA ILE A 9 -17.12 47.62 24.15
C ILE A 9 -16.28 47.29 22.89
N PHE A 10 -16.73 47.90 21.79
CA PHE A 10 -16.02 48.39 20.61
C PHE A 10 -14.48 48.21 20.50
N THR A 11 -14.07 47.52 19.43
CA THR A 11 -13.13 47.95 18.37
C THR A 11 -11.74 48.48 18.77
N ARG A 12 -10.67 47.73 18.46
CA ARG A 12 -9.51 48.17 17.64
C ARG A 12 -8.36 47.15 17.54
N THR A 13 -8.07 46.77 16.30
CA THR A 13 -6.75 46.59 15.65
C THR A 13 -5.66 45.67 16.23
N LEU A 14 -5.32 44.69 15.38
CA LEU A 14 -3.97 44.26 14.94
C LEU A 14 -3.08 43.41 15.88
N ALA A 15 -2.94 42.16 15.42
CA ALA A 15 -1.71 41.35 15.33
C ALA A 15 -1.02 40.88 16.62
N ALA A 16 -1.03 39.56 16.85
CA ALA A 16 0.21 38.80 17.02
C ALA A 16 -0.05 37.28 16.83
N ALA A 17 0.58 36.75 15.79
CA ALA A 17 0.95 35.36 15.50
C ALA A 17 0.33 34.25 16.38
N GLY A 18 -0.56 33.47 15.75
CA GLY A 18 -1.11 32.25 16.30
C GLY A 18 -0.03 31.21 16.59
N ALA A 19 -0.06 30.68 17.81
CA ALA A 19 0.54 29.40 18.14
C ALA A 19 -0.31 28.29 17.50
N ALA A 20 0.20 27.68 16.43
CA ALA A 20 -0.34 26.42 15.92
C ALA A 20 0.82 25.44 15.77
N ALA A 21 1.09 24.69 16.86
CA ALA A 21 1.89 23.49 16.81
C ALA A 21 1.13 22.44 15.99
N VAL A 22 1.42 22.39 14.69
CA VAL A 22 0.89 21.33 13.83
C VAL A 22 1.68 20.07 14.13
N LEU A 23 0.94 19.08 14.64
CA LEU A 23 1.38 17.76 15.04
C LEU A 23 2.20 17.10 13.93
N PHE A 24 3.32 16.49 14.32
CA PHE A 24 4.09 15.56 13.48
C PHE A 24 3.15 14.46 12.97
N SER A 25 2.82 14.50 11.68
CA SER A 25 2.20 13.38 11.00
C SER A 25 3.17 12.21 11.04
N ALA A 26 2.87 11.20 11.84
CA ALA A 26 3.56 9.92 11.80
C ALA A 26 3.37 9.37 10.37
N SER A 27 4.46 9.33 9.61
CA SER A 27 4.53 8.63 8.35
C SER A 27 4.24 7.15 8.60
N VAL A 28 2.99 6.74 8.35
CA VAL A 28 2.64 5.32 8.24
C VAL A 28 3.39 4.80 7.02
N GLN A 29 4.60 4.32 7.26
CA GLN A 29 5.37 3.59 6.27
C GLN A 29 4.54 2.35 5.95
N ALA A 30 3.98 2.32 4.75
CA ALA A 30 3.09 1.28 4.26
C ALA A 30 3.90 -0.02 4.03
N SER A 31 4.27 -0.69 5.11
CA SER A 31 4.95 -1.98 5.03
C SER A 31 3.97 -3.04 4.56
N PRO A 32 4.37 -3.88 3.58
CA PRO A 32 3.55 -4.99 3.15
C PRO A 32 3.41 -6.01 4.30
N VAL A 33 2.17 -6.43 4.59
CA VAL A 33 1.89 -7.44 5.63
C VAL A 33 2.18 -8.80 5.03
N LYS A 34 3.04 -9.59 5.69
CA LYS A 34 3.34 -10.96 5.30
C LYS A 34 2.42 -11.89 6.08
N THR A 35 1.56 -12.63 5.40
CA THR A 35 0.76 -13.69 5.99
C THR A 35 1.30 -15.04 5.52
N VAL A 36 1.40 -15.99 6.44
CA VAL A 36 1.81 -17.37 6.14
C VAL A 36 0.66 -18.24 6.60
N GLU A 37 -0.06 -18.81 5.64
CA GLU A 37 -1.22 -19.65 5.91
C GLU A 37 -0.95 -21.08 5.44
N THR A 38 -1.49 -22.08 6.13
CA THR A 38 -1.36 -23.47 5.71
C THR A 38 -2.67 -23.90 5.07
N ALA A 39 -2.71 -23.96 3.73
CA ALA A 39 -3.87 -24.42 2.98
C ALA A 39 -3.61 -25.84 2.46
N ASN A 40 -4.47 -26.81 2.80
CA ASN A 40 -4.35 -28.20 2.37
C ASN A 40 -2.95 -28.83 2.63
N GLY A 41 -2.34 -28.52 3.77
CA GLY A 41 -1.02 -29.03 4.14
C GLY A 41 0.17 -28.40 3.39
N ARG A 42 -0.06 -27.34 2.59
CA ARG A 42 0.99 -26.54 1.95
C ARG A 42 1.08 -25.16 2.61
N ILE A 43 2.31 -24.70 2.81
CA ILE A 43 2.58 -23.34 3.29
C ILE A 43 2.36 -22.38 2.11
N VAL A 44 1.29 -21.59 2.18
CA VAL A 44 0.99 -20.49 1.26
C VAL A 44 1.50 -19.21 1.91
N ARG A 45 2.47 -18.56 1.27
CA ARG A 45 2.93 -17.24 1.69
C ARG A 45 2.20 -16.21 0.87
N SER A 46 1.57 -15.25 1.54
CA SER A 46 0.93 -14.12 0.89
C SER A 46 1.47 -12.80 1.44
N VAL A 47 1.56 -11.81 0.57
CA VAL A 47 2.03 -10.47 0.90
C VAL A 47 1.00 -9.46 0.43
N GLU A 48 0.50 -8.64 1.35
CA GLU A 48 -0.47 -7.59 1.02
C GLU A 48 0.22 -6.29 0.62
N VAL A 49 0.10 -5.93 -0.65
CA VAL A 49 0.69 -4.72 -1.22
C VAL A 49 -0.34 -3.59 -1.25
N PRO A 50 -0.07 -2.46 -0.58
CA PRO A 50 -0.91 -1.27 -0.70
C PRO A 50 -0.66 -0.57 -2.05
N PHE A 51 -1.74 -0.16 -2.70
CA PHE A 51 -1.71 0.51 -4.02
C PHE A 51 -2.55 1.79 -4.09
N VAL A 52 -3.24 2.13 -3.00
CA VAL A 52 -4.18 3.29 -2.94
C VAL A 52 -3.48 4.64 -3.03
N ASP A 53 -2.18 4.67 -2.81
CA ASP A 53 -1.32 5.85 -2.93
C ASP A 53 -0.82 6.06 -4.37
N LEU A 54 -1.10 5.13 -5.28
CA LEU A 54 -0.68 5.18 -6.67
C LEU A 54 -1.84 5.55 -7.58
N ASP A 55 -1.57 6.42 -8.55
CA ASP A 55 -2.51 6.69 -9.64
C ASP A 55 -2.41 5.60 -10.71
N LEU A 56 -3.26 4.58 -10.59
CA LEU A 56 -3.31 3.45 -11.52
C LEU A 56 -3.92 3.82 -12.89
N ALA A 57 -4.44 5.03 -13.08
CA ALA A 57 -4.81 5.55 -14.40
C ALA A 57 -3.60 6.13 -15.16
N SER A 58 -2.45 6.27 -14.49
CA SER A 58 -1.21 6.74 -15.09
C SER A 58 -0.22 5.60 -15.33
N ALA A 59 0.57 5.69 -16.41
CA ALA A 59 1.63 4.71 -16.68
C ALA A 59 2.67 4.65 -15.55
N GLU A 60 2.94 5.78 -14.88
CA GLU A 60 3.87 5.86 -13.76
C GLU A 60 3.35 5.11 -12.53
N GLY A 61 2.08 5.29 -12.15
CA GLY A 61 1.48 4.58 -11.03
C GLY A 61 1.37 3.07 -11.26
N VAL A 62 1.11 2.66 -12.51
CA VAL A 62 1.15 1.23 -12.89
C VAL A 62 2.56 0.66 -12.75
N ALA A 63 3.59 1.35 -13.26
CA ALA A 63 4.98 0.91 -13.13
C ALA A 63 5.44 0.84 -11.67
N ALA A 64 5.01 1.80 -10.83
CA ALA A 64 5.27 1.77 -9.40
C ALA A 64 4.62 0.56 -8.72
N LEU A 65 3.37 0.22 -9.09
CA LEU A 65 2.70 -0.98 -8.58
C LEU A 65 3.41 -2.26 -9.02
N GLU A 66 3.80 -2.37 -10.29
CA GLU A 66 4.57 -3.52 -10.80
C GLU A 66 5.88 -3.72 -10.03
N SER A 67 6.60 -2.64 -9.73
CA SER A 67 7.82 -2.69 -8.93
C SER A 67 7.55 -3.22 -7.52
N ARG A 68 6.47 -2.76 -6.87
CA ARG A 68 6.06 -3.26 -5.54
C ARG A 68 5.68 -4.74 -5.58
N LEU A 69 4.94 -5.18 -6.59
CA LEU A 69 4.57 -6.59 -6.76
C LEU A 69 5.79 -7.47 -7.02
N LYS A 70 6.79 -6.97 -7.75
CA LYS A 70 8.06 -7.69 -7.94
C LYS A 70 8.78 -7.92 -6.62
N VAL A 71 8.87 -6.89 -5.78
CA VAL A 71 9.46 -7.01 -4.43
C VAL A 71 8.63 -7.96 -3.56
N ALA A 72 7.30 -7.88 -3.60
CA ALA A 72 6.42 -8.79 -2.88
C ALA A 72 6.58 -10.25 -3.33
N SER A 73 6.69 -10.49 -4.64
CA SER A 73 6.91 -11.83 -5.23
C SER A 73 8.24 -12.43 -4.75
N GLN A 74 9.30 -11.63 -4.66
CA GLN A 74 10.57 -12.07 -4.07
C GLN A 74 10.43 -12.42 -2.59
N GLN A 75 9.62 -11.67 -1.83
CA GLN A 75 9.38 -11.97 -0.42
C GLN A 75 8.58 -13.27 -0.22
N VAL A 76 7.62 -13.54 -1.10
CA VAL A 76 6.82 -14.78 -1.12
C VAL A 76 7.72 -15.98 -1.45
N CYS A 77 8.47 -15.88 -2.56
CA CYS A 77 9.34 -16.96 -3.04
C CYS A 77 10.62 -17.15 -2.21
N GLY A 78 10.91 -16.24 -1.28
CA GLY A 78 12.06 -16.30 -0.37
C GLY A 78 13.39 -15.89 -1.02
N VAL A 79 14.46 -15.90 -0.22
CA VAL A 79 15.82 -15.61 -0.70
C VAL A 79 16.58 -16.89 -1.02
N THR A 80 17.38 -16.83 -2.08
CA THR A 80 18.14 -17.96 -2.60
C THR A 80 19.63 -17.68 -2.42
N GLU A 81 20.19 -17.97 -1.25
CA GLU A 81 21.64 -17.84 -1.02
C GLU A 81 22.35 -19.18 -1.26
N ARG A 82 23.23 -19.21 -2.28
CA ARG A 82 24.09 -20.36 -2.67
C ARG A 82 23.37 -21.72 -2.71
N VAL A 83 22.35 -21.82 -3.55
CA VAL A 83 21.63 -23.08 -3.77
C VAL A 83 22.05 -23.78 -5.09
N PRO A 84 21.83 -25.10 -5.20
CA PRO A 84 22.01 -25.84 -6.45
C PRO A 84 21.21 -25.22 -7.61
N LEU A 85 21.69 -25.36 -8.85
CA LEU A 85 21.06 -24.77 -10.04
C LEU A 85 19.55 -25.06 -10.13
N GLN A 86 19.14 -26.28 -9.78
CA GLN A 86 17.72 -26.67 -9.76
C GLN A 86 16.88 -25.75 -8.88
N GLN A 87 17.33 -25.46 -7.65
CA GLN A 87 16.59 -24.57 -6.75
C GLN A 87 16.57 -23.11 -7.24
N GLN A 88 17.58 -22.68 -7.99
CA GLN A 88 17.55 -21.36 -8.64
C GLN A 88 16.50 -21.31 -9.75
N MET A 89 16.37 -22.38 -10.54
CA MET A 89 15.33 -22.50 -11.55
C MET A 89 13.93 -22.51 -10.91
N ASP A 90 13.75 -23.29 -9.85
CA ASP A 90 12.48 -23.36 -9.12
C ASP A 90 12.12 -21.98 -8.50
N HIS A 91 13.10 -21.25 -7.98
CA HIS A 91 12.91 -19.89 -7.47
C HIS A 91 12.50 -18.90 -8.58
N GLN A 92 13.16 -18.95 -9.74
CA GLN A 92 12.78 -18.13 -10.89
C GLN A 92 11.37 -18.46 -11.40
N ALA A 93 11.03 -19.74 -11.45
CA ALA A 93 9.69 -20.19 -11.82
C ALA A 93 8.64 -19.64 -10.84
N CYS A 94 8.88 -19.73 -9.52
CA CYS A 94 8.00 -19.14 -8.50
C CYS A 94 7.77 -17.64 -8.72
N ILE A 95 8.84 -16.87 -8.98
CA ILE A 95 8.72 -15.43 -9.24
C ILE A 95 7.92 -15.17 -10.52
N ALA A 96 8.19 -15.92 -11.59
CA ALA A 96 7.49 -15.76 -12.87
C ALA A 96 5.99 -16.04 -12.73
N ASP A 97 5.62 -17.13 -12.05
CA ASP A 97 4.23 -17.52 -11.82
C ASP A 97 3.49 -16.51 -10.93
N THR A 98 4.14 -16.08 -9.85
CA THR A 98 3.60 -15.06 -8.93
C THR A 98 3.42 -13.71 -9.63
N MET A 99 4.33 -13.33 -10.53
CA MET A 99 4.19 -12.11 -11.32
C MET A 99 3.10 -12.24 -12.38
N ALA A 100 2.91 -13.42 -12.99
CA ALA A 100 1.85 -13.64 -13.96
C ALA A 100 0.45 -13.56 -13.33
N SER A 101 0.28 -14.06 -12.09
CA SER A 101 -0.96 -13.85 -11.33
C SER A 101 -1.17 -12.38 -10.98
N SER A 102 -0.11 -11.71 -10.49
CA SER A 102 -0.13 -10.28 -10.14
C SER A 102 -0.49 -9.37 -11.31
N LYS A 103 0.02 -9.64 -12.52
CA LYS A 103 -0.29 -8.86 -13.74
C LYS A 103 -1.78 -8.89 -14.10
N ARG A 104 -2.45 -10.03 -13.93
CA ARG A 104 -3.90 -10.13 -14.18
C ARG A 104 -4.70 -9.24 -13.23
N ALA A 105 -4.26 -9.17 -11.98
CA ALA A 105 -4.86 -8.28 -11.00
C ALA A 105 -4.56 -6.80 -11.30
N ILE A 106 -3.35 -6.45 -11.76
CA ILE A 106 -3.03 -5.09 -12.23
C ILE A 106 -3.99 -4.67 -13.35
N VAL A 107 -4.14 -5.48 -14.40
CA VAL A 107 -5.04 -5.15 -15.53
C VAL A 107 -6.46 -4.88 -15.04
N THR A 108 -6.93 -5.68 -14.07
CA THR A 108 -8.26 -5.49 -13.46
C THR A 108 -8.33 -4.17 -12.68
N LEU A 109 -7.29 -3.84 -11.90
CA LEU A 109 -7.23 -2.60 -11.13
C LEU A 109 -7.10 -1.36 -12.05
N VAL A 110 -6.33 -1.44 -13.12
CA VAL A 110 -6.20 -0.37 -14.12
C VAL A 110 -7.54 -0.12 -14.80
N ALA A 111 -8.22 -1.17 -15.28
CA ALA A 111 -9.53 -1.03 -15.90
C ALA A 111 -10.56 -0.39 -14.95
N ARG A 112 -10.51 -0.71 -13.65
CA ARG A 112 -11.33 -0.06 -12.62
C ARG A 112 -10.97 1.42 -12.45
N ALA A 113 -9.68 1.73 -12.37
CA ALA A 113 -9.21 3.11 -12.25
C ALA A 113 -9.62 3.97 -13.47
N GLU A 114 -9.49 3.43 -14.67
CA GLU A 114 -9.94 4.07 -15.93
C GLU A 114 -11.46 4.26 -15.97
N ALA A 115 -12.23 3.32 -15.40
CA ALA A 115 -13.67 3.45 -15.23
C ALA A 115 -14.07 4.51 -14.17
N GLY A 116 -13.10 5.10 -13.47
CA GLY A 116 -13.32 6.12 -12.45
C GLY A 116 -13.59 5.57 -11.05
N ASP A 117 -13.33 4.28 -10.79
CA ASP A 117 -13.40 3.73 -9.44
C ASP A 117 -12.38 4.45 -8.54
N ARG A 118 -12.86 4.91 -7.37
CA ARG A 118 -11.98 5.40 -6.31
C ARG A 118 -11.75 4.28 -5.30
N PHE A 119 -10.51 3.79 -5.26
CA PHE A 119 -10.10 2.79 -4.27
C PHE A 119 -10.25 3.33 -2.85
N LYS A 120 -10.69 2.47 -1.93
CA LYS A 120 -10.87 2.88 -0.53
C LYS A 120 -9.51 2.99 0.15
N ALA A 121 -9.37 3.92 1.10
CA ALA A 121 -8.16 4.00 1.92
C ALA A 121 -7.90 2.65 2.61
N GLY A 122 -6.69 2.10 2.42
CA GLY A 122 -6.29 0.81 2.96
C GLY A 122 -6.65 -0.41 2.10
N GLU A 123 -7.12 -0.24 0.87
CA GLU A 123 -7.26 -1.34 -0.09
C GLU A 123 -5.86 -1.90 -0.46
N ARG A 124 -5.77 -3.24 -0.49
CA ARG A 124 -4.51 -3.96 -0.70
C ARG A 124 -4.74 -5.12 -1.66
N ILE A 125 -3.71 -5.47 -2.41
CA ILE A 125 -3.69 -6.66 -3.25
C ILE A 125 -2.85 -7.73 -2.57
N ALA A 126 -3.41 -8.94 -2.45
CA ALA A 126 -2.71 -10.11 -1.94
C ALA A 126 -1.89 -10.76 -3.06
N VAL A 127 -0.61 -10.98 -2.81
CA VAL A 127 0.33 -11.66 -3.71
C VAL A 127 0.75 -12.96 -3.05
N GLY A 128 0.39 -14.12 -3.63
CA GLY A 128 0.72 -15.43 -3.06
C GLY A 128 1.41 -16.39 -4.02
N SER A 129 2.10 -17.38 -3.44
CA SER A 129 2.70 -18.55 -4.12
C SER A 129 1.74 -19.73 -4.20
#